data_AF-A0A7R9UDD2-F1
#
_entry.id   AF-A0A7R9UDD2-F1
#
_cell.length_a   1.000
_cell.length_b   1.000
_cell.length_c   1.000
_cell.angle_alpha   90.00
_cell.angle_beta   90.00
_cell.angle_gamma   90.00
#
_symmetry.space_group_name_H-M   'P 1'
#
loop_
_entity.id
_entity.type
_entity.pdbx_description
1 polymer ?
#
loop_
_entity_poly.entity_id
_entity_poly.type
_entity_poly.pdbx_seq_one_letter_code
_entity_poly.pdbx_strand_id
1 'polypeptide(L)'
;DKGTSGERPQGSTAGFPSHFALRQRPKKSRVGSSIFKWPNMSAQEAHQRLQAAANAMTDRLDKDYIRPRLVKVHTAIAKCYQDRRSSQQVVAHCAQRSMQTMQAIEHTMQMETTDLQNRLQRCVQGCQDQIRDMIPDGVSRPDEALTAKLQSVGEQCQTRCIEQHIKMLPSVEKRVVAGIKEVERQAS
;
A
#
# COMPACT_ATOMS: atom_id res chain seq x y z
N ASP A 1 4.54 64.82 15.55
CA ASP A 1 3.67 64.67 16.73
C ASP A 1 2.98 63.32 16.72
N LYS A 2 3.19 62.55 17.81
CA LYS A 2 2.45 61.38 18.36
C LYS A 2 2.08 60.23 17.40
N GLY A 3 2.45 58.95 17.62
CA GLY A 3 3.03 58.26 18.77
C GLY A 3 2.33 56.90 18.97
N THR A 4 3.13 55.81 18.92
CA THR A 4 2.99 54.49 19.63
C THR A 4 1.78 53.59 19.31
N SER A 5 1.85 52.26 19.14
CA SER A 5 2.71 51.17 19.66
C SER A 5 2.72 50.02 18.61
N GLY A 6 3.68 49.12 18.47
CA GLY A 6 4.61 48.56 19.43
C GLY A 6 4.15 47.15 19.82
N GLU A 7 4.55 46.11 19.08
CA GLU A 7 4.80 44.79 19.69
C GLU A 7 5.80 43.96 18.86
N ARG A 8 6.71 43.35 19.61
CA ARG A 8 7.95 42.68 19.21
C ARG A 8 7.68 41.16 19.28
N PRO A 9 8.20 40.32 18.35
CA PRO A 9 8.07 38.88 18.49
C PRO A 9 8.91 38.40 19.68
N GLN A 10 8.24 37.76 20.63
CA GLN A 10 8.89 37.08 21.76
C GLN A 10 9.60 35.83 21.25
N GLY A 11 10.91 35.77 21.47
CA GLY A 11 11.63 34.51 21.46
C GLY A 11 11.26 33.69 22.69
N SER A 12 11.11 32.38 22.51
CA SER A 12 11.13 31.43 23.61
C SER A 12 12.04 30.27 23.24
N THR A 13 13.15 30.24 23.94
CA THR A 13 14.07 29.12 24.10
C THR A 13 13.42 28.03 24.93
N ALA A 14 13.33 26.80 24.41
CA ALA A 14 13.31 25.60 25.26
C ALA A 14 13.48 24.32 24.44
N GLY A 15 14.52 23.56 24.77
CA GLY A 15 14.44 22.10 24.87
C GLY A 15 14.57 21.30 23.56
N PHE A 16 15.80 20.91 23.26
CA PHE A 16 16.05 19.58 22.68
C PHE A 16 15.55 18.50 23.65
N PRO A 17 14.66 17.58 23.26
CA PRO A 17 14.63 16.25 23.83
C PRO A 17 15.49 15.37 22.94
N SER A 18 16.71 15.10 23.39
CA SER A 18 17.47 13.91 23.02
C SER A 18 16.69 12.67 23.46
N HIS A 19 15.73 12.22 22.65
CA HIS A 19 15.26 10.85 22.69
C HIS A 19 15.62 10.18 21.37
N PHE A 20 16.81 9.60 21.44
CA PHE A 20 17.31 8.53 20.59
C PHE A 20 16.32 7.36 20.66
N ALA A 21 15.21 7.47 19.93
CA ALA A 21 14.31 6.35 19.71
C ALA A 21 15.06 5.36 18.83
N LEU A 22 15.60 4.31 19.48
CA LEU A 22 16.16 3.13 18.87
C LEU A 22 15.24 2.69 17.72
N ARG A 23 15.69 2.95 16.48
CA ARG A 23 15.19 2.30 15.27
C ARG A 23 15.37 0.81 15.47
N GLN A 24 14.35 0.14 15.98
CA GLN A 24 14.28 -1.31 15.90
C GLN A 24 14.11 -1.66 14.43
N ARG A 25 15.21 -2.06 13.79
CA ARG A 25 15.18 -2.70 12.48
C ARG A 25 14.31 -3.96 12.62
N PRO A 26 13.27 -4.16 11.81
CA PRO A 26 12.59 -5.45 11.81
C PRO A 26 13.60 -6.51 11.37
N LYS A 27 13.79 -7.52 12.22
CA LYS A 27 14.63 -8.69 11.93
C LYS A 27 14.15 -9.28 10.61
N LYS A 28 15.07 -9.45 9.64
CA LYS A 28 14.82 -10.18 8.40
C LYS A 28 14.28 -11.57 8.77
N SER A 29 12.97 -11.78 8.67
CA SER A 29 12.40 -13.11 8.80
C SER A 29 12.73 -13.87 7.52
N ARG A 30 13.57 -14.88 7.69
CA ARG A 30 13.86 -15.89 6.68
C ARG A 30 12.55 -16.67 6.51
N VAL A 31 11.73 -16.31 5.53
CA VAL A 31 10.53 -17.09 5.20
C VAL A 31 11.01 -18.34 4.45
N GLY A 32 11.42 -19.33 5.24
CA GLY A 32 11.47 -20.71 4.78
C GLY A 32 10.04 -21.18 4.52
N SER A 33 9.84 -21.79 3.35
CA SER A 33 8.62 -22.47 2.94
C SER A 33 8.18 -23.45 4.03
N SER A 34 7.21 -23.03 4.84
CA SER A 34 6.37 -23.95 5.59
C SER A 34 4.95 -23.74 5.12
N ILE A 35 4.33 -24.85 4.74
CA ILE A 35 2.93 -24.97 4.34
C ILE A 35 2.10 -24.55 5.56
N PHE A 36 1.88 -23.26 5.68
CA PHE A 36 1.09 -22.65 6.75
C PHE A 36 -0.38 -22.94 6.41
N LYS A 37 -0.89 -24.08 6.93
CA LYS A 37 -2.32 -24.26 7.20
C LYS A 37 -2.59 -23.51 8.49
N TRP A 38 -3.60 -22.65 8.52
CA TRP A 38 -3.92 -21.80 9.67
C TRP A 38 -5.13 -22.40 10.38
N PRO A 39 -4.94 -23.18 11.46
CA PRO A 39 -6.08 -23.72 12.18
C PRO A 39 -6.68 -22.60 13.05
N ASN A 40 -8.00 -22.42 12.96
CA ASN A 40 -8.82 -21.58 13.84
C ASN A 40 -8.45 -20.09 13.85
N MET A 41 -8.38 -19.46 12.67
CA MET A 41 -8.30 -18.01 12.54
C MET A 41 -9.66 -17.45 12.09
N SER A 42 -10.09 -16.35 12.71
CA SER A 42 -11.30 -15.64 12.28
C SER A 42 -11.09 -14.93 10.95
N ALA A 43 -12.18 -14.70 10.21
CA ALA A 43 -12.13 -13.92 8.99
C ALA A 43 -11.57 -12.50 9.21
N GLN A 44 -11.83 -11.88 10.36
CA GLN A 44 -11.30 -10.56 10.70
C GLN A 44 -9.78 -10.57 10.88
N GLU A 45 -9.24 -11.55 11.62
CA GLU A 45 -7.79 -11.70 11.79
C GLU A 45 -7.08 -12.00 10.46
N ALA A 46 -7.73 -12.79 9.59
CA ALA A 46 -7.26 -13.05 8.24
C ALA A 46 -7.08 -11.73 7.46
N HIS A 47 -8.10 -10.86 7.47
CA HIS A 47 -8.05 -9.56 6.81
C HIS A 47 -6.94 -8.67 7.36
N GLN A 48 -6.79 -8.60 8.69
CA GLN A 48 -5.71 -7.82 9.31
C GLN A 48 -4.33 -8.30 8.87
N ARG A 49 -4.13 -9.61 8.74
CA ARG A 49 -2.86 -10.18 8.28
C ARG A 49 -2.60 -9.91 6.80
N LEU A 50 -3.63 -9.92 5.95
CA LEU A 50 -3.51 -9.46 4.56
C LEU A 50 -3.10 -8.00 4.48
N GLN A 51 -3.74 -7.12 5.26
CA GLN A 51 -3.38 -5.71 5.33
C GLN A 51 -1.93 -5.52 5.79
N ALA A 52 -1.51 -6.23 6.84
CA ALA A 52 -0.13 -6.19 7.33
C ALA A 52 0.87 -6.64 6.26
N ALA A 53 0.56 -7.72 5.53
CA ALA A 53 1.41 -8.22 4.46
C ALA A 53 1.49 -7.26 3.27
N ALA A 54 0.36 -6.66 2.88
CA ALA A 54 0.30 -5.64 1.84
C ALA A 54 1.08 -4.37 2.24
N ASN A 55 0.91 -3.90 3.48
CA ASN A 55 1.67 -2.76 4.01
C ASN A 55 3.18 -3.04 4.03
N ALA A 56 3.59 -4.24 4.45
CA ALA A 56 4.99 -4.64 4.43
C ALA A 56 5.57 -4.70 3.00
N MET A 57 4.76 -5.09 2.01
CA MET A 57 5.14 -5.04 0.59
C MET A 57 5.29 -3.59 0.10
N THR A 58 4.31 -2.72 0.37
CA THR A 58 4.38 -1.29 0.02
C THR A 58 5.57 -0.60 0.65
N ASP A 59 5.87 -0.90 1.92
CA ASP A 59 7.00 -0.31 2.65
C ASP A 59 8.36 -0.75 2.08
N ARG A 60 8.47 -1.97 1.53
CA ARG A 60 9.65 -2.39 0.75
C ARG A 60 9.75 -1.66 -0.57
N LEU A 61 8.67 -1.63 -1.34
CA LEU A 61 8.61 -0.92 -2.62
C LEU A 61 9.01 0.55 -2.47
N ASP A 62 8.49 1.20 -1.43
CA ASP A 62 8.79 2.59 -1.11
C ASP A 62 10.28 2.81 -0.85
N LYS A 63 10.87 2.01 0.05
CA LYS A 63 12.28 2.15 0.45
C LYS A 63 13.24 1.83 -0.69
N ASP A 64 12.96 0.77 -1.44
CA ASP A 64 13.91 0.22 -2.40
C ASP A 64 13.77 0.83 -3.80
N TYR A 65 12.59 1.35 -4.16
CA TYR A 65 12.29 1.83 -5.52
C TYR A 65 11.75 3.26 -5.57
N ILE A 66 10.76 3.61 -4.73
CA ILE A 66 10.07 4.91 -4.83
C ILE A 66 10.94 6.05 -4.31
N ARG A 67 11.46 5.98 -3.08
CA ARG A 67 12.29 7.06 -2.50
C ARG A 67 13.56 7.35 -3.32
N PRO A 68 14.33 6.35 -3.79
CA PRO A 68 15.48 6.62 -4.66
C PRO A 68 15.08 7.34 -5.96
N ARG A 69 13.91 7.02 -6.53
CA ARG A 69 13.40 7.71 -7.72
C ARG A 69 12.98 9.14 -7.41
N LEU A 70 12.29 9.36 -6.29
CA LEU A 70 11.91 10.69 -5.83
C LEU A 70 13.14 11.60 -5.68
N VAL A 71 14.24 11.08 -5.13
CA VAL A 71 15.51 11.83 -5.04
C VAL A 71 16.00 12.26 -6.44
N LYS A 72 16.01 11.34 -7.42
CA LYS A 72 16.43 11.66 -8.80
C LYS A 72 15.53 12.73 -9.44
N VAL A 73 14.22 12.57 -9.28
CA VAL A 73 13.21 13.48 -9.85
C VAL A 73 13.33 14.87 -9.24
N HIS A 74 13.37 15.00 -7.92
CA HIS A 74 13.54 16.29 -7.26
C HIS A 74 14.88 16.95 -7.58
N THR A 75 15.95 16.16 -7.73
CA THR A 75 17.24 16.69 -8.17
C THR A 75 17.18 17.22 -9.60
N ALA A 76 16.48 16.53 -10.51
CA ALA A 76 16.28 17.00 -11.89
C ALA A 76 15.46 18.29 -11.93
N ILE A 77 14.39 18.38 -11.14
CA ILE A 77 13.58 19.59 -10.99
C ILE A 77 14.43 20.75 -10.46
N ALA A 78 15.27 20.52 -9.45
CA ALA A 78 16.17 21.53 -8.92
C ALA A 78 17.13 22.04 -10.01
N LYS A 79 17.66 21.16 -10.88
CA LYS A 79 18.48 21.56 -12.02
C LYS A 79 17.71 22.41 -13.04
N CYS A 80 16.43 22.10 -13.31
CA CYS A 80 15.59 22.95 -14.16
C CYS A 80 15.53 24.38 -13.62
N TYR A 81 15.33 24.56 -12.31
CA TYR A 81 15.24 25.88 -11.67
C TYR A 81 16.58 26.61 -11.50
N GLN A 82 17.71 25.92 -11.71
CA GLN A 82 19.03 26.55 -11.73
C GLN A 82 19.33 27.24 -13.06
N ASP A 83 18.58 26.94 -14.12
CA ASP A 83 18.72 27.60 -15.41
C ASP A 83 18.29 29.08 -15.32
N ARG A 84 19.25 29.98 -15.53
CA ARG A 84 19.04 31.44 -15.52
C ARG A 84 18.87 32.04 -16.91
N ARG A 85 19.01 31.23 -17.97
CA ARG A 85 19.00 31.69 -19.36
C ARG A 85 17.66 31.44 -20.02
N SER A 86 17.02 30.31 -19.71
CA SER A 86 15.74 29.95 -20.28
C SER A 86 14.58 30.80 -19.74
N SER A 87 13.51 30.92 -20.54
CA SER A 87 12.28 31.57 -20.10
C SER A 87 11.58 30.76 -19.00
N GLN A 88 10.72 31.44 -18.23
CA GLN A 88 9.93 30.80 -17.17
C GLN A 88 9.11 29.61 -17.68
N GLN A 89 8.55 29.71 -18.89
CA GLN A 89 7.75 28.64 -19.51
C GLN A 89 8.59 27.38 -19.77
N VAL A 90 9.82 27.55 -20.26
CA VAL A 90 10.74 26.43 -20.53
C VAL A 90 11.14 25.73 -19.23
N VAL A 91 11.47 26.50 -18.19
CA VAL A 91 11.81 25.96 -16.86
C VAL A 91 10.62 25.19 -16.25
N ALA A 92 9.41 25.74 -16.35
CA ALA A 92 8.19 25.08 -15.86
C ALA A 92 7.94 23.75 -16.59
N HIS A 93 8.08 23.72 -17.91
CA HIS A 93 7.94 22.50 -18.69
C HIS A 93 9.00 21.43 -18.34
N CYS A 94 10.26 21.85 -18.10
CA CYS A 94 11.33 20.96 -17.63
C CYS A 94 10.97 20.29 -16.29
N ALA A 95 10.48 21.08 -15.32
CA ALA A 95 10.08 20.57 -14.02
C ALA A 95 8.88 19.61 -14.14
N GLN A 96 7.87 19.96 -14.94
CA GLN A 96 6.70 19.10 -15.18
C GLN A 96 7.09 17.76 -15.81
N ARG A 97 7.94 17.77 -16.86
CA ARG A 97 8.43 16.56 -17.50
C ARG A 97 9.16 15.64 -16.50
N SER A 98 9.92 16.22 -15.58
CA SER A 98 10.63 15.45 -14.55
C SER A 98 9.66 14.72 -13.61
N MET A 99 8.47 15.27 -13.34
CA MET A 99 7.45 14.65 -12.49
C MET A 99 6.61 13.57 -13.19
N GLN A 100 6.52 13.59 -14.52
CA GLN A 100 5.71 12.63 -15.29
C GLN A 100 6.10 11.17 -15.00
N THR A 101 7.39 10.89 -14.80
CA THR A 101 7.82 9.52 -14.46
C THR A 101 7.23 9.03 -13.14
N MET A 102 7.08 9.91 -12.14
CA MET A 102 6.47 9.52 -10.86
C MET A 102 4.98 9.24 -11.02
N GLN A 103 4.27 10.04 -11.81
CA GLN A 103 2.85 9.82 -12.09
C GLN A 103 2.60 8.45 -12.75
N ALA A 104 3.46 8.05 -13.68
CA ALA A 104 3.38 6.74 -14.32
C ALA A 104 3.68 5.57 -13.35
N ILE A 105 4.61 5.76 -12.41
CA ILE A 105 4.89 4.79 -11.34
C ILE A 105 3.68 4.66 -10.40
N GLU A 106 3.11 5.78 -9.96
CA GLU A 106 1.92 5.81 -9.10
C GLU A 106 0.75 5.07 -9.78
N HIS A 107 0.54 5.31 -11.07
CA HIS A 107 -0.48 4.61 -11.85
C HIS A 107 -0.25 3.10 -11.88
N THR A 108 0.99 2.65 -12.09
CA THR A 108 1.35 1.22 -12.05
C THR A 108 0.99 0.58 -10.72
N MET A 109 1.32 1.24 -9.60
CA MET A 109 0.98 0.75 -8.26
C MET A 109 -0.54 0.69 -8.03
N GLN A 110 -1.27 1.71 -8.50
CA GLN A 110 -2.73 1.76 -8.40
C GLN A 110 -3.40 0.62 -9.18
N MET A 111 -2.94 0.34 -10.40
CA MET A 111 -3.48 -0.75 -11.23
C MET A 111 -3.30 -2.11 -10.54
N GLU A 112 -2.09 -2.40 -10.06
CA GLU A 112 -1.78 -3.67 -9.39
C GLU A 112 -2.53 -3.83 -8.06
N THR A 113 -2.71 -2.74 -7.32
CA THR A 113 -3.50 -2.74 -6.08
C THR A 113 -4.98 -2.99 -6.37
N THR A 114 -5.52 -2.34 -7.40
CA THR A 114 -6.92 -2.49 -7.83
C THR A 114 -7.19 -3.91 -8.33
N ASP A 115 -6.29 -4.50 -9.13
CA ASP A 115 -6.44 -5.90 -9.55
C ASP A 115 -6.50 -6.85 -8.35
N LEU A 116 -5.58 -6.70 -7.40
CA LEU A 116 -5.55 -7.53 -6.20
C LEU A 116 -6.85 -7.41 -5.39
N GLN A 117 -7.36 -6.18 -5.20
CA GLN A 117 -8.61 -5.93 -4.49
C GLN A 117 -9.80 -6.54 -5.21
N ASN A 118 -9.90 -6.37 -6.54
CA ASN A 118 -10.98 -6.93 -7.35
C ASN A 118 -11.01 -8.46 -7.28
N ARG A 119 -9.83 -9.11 -7.29
CA ARG A 119 -9.72 -10.57 -7.16
C ARG A 119 -10.13 -11.05 -5.78
N LEU A 120 -9.74 -10.31 -4.73
CA LEU A 120 -10.15 -10.61 -3.36
C LEU A 120 -11.67 -10.50 -3.19
N GLN A 121 -12.27 -9.42 -3.70
CA GLN A 121 -13.71 -9.19 -3.62
C GLN A 121 -14.49 -10.32 -4.31
N ARG A 122 -14.10 -10.71 -5.54
CA ARG A 122 -14.73 -11.83 -6.25
C ARG A 122 -14.61 -13.15 -5.50
N CYS A 123 -13.46 -13.37 -4.85
CA CYS A 123 -13.23 -14.58 -4.07
C CYS A 123 -14.09 -14.62 -2.79
N VAL A 124 -14.27 -13.49 -2.10
CA VAL A 124 -15.20 -13.39 -0.95
C VAL A 124 -16.65 -13.52 -1.40
N GLN A 125 -17.03 -12.96 -2.54
CA GLN A 125 -18.37 -13.16 -3.13
C GLN A 125 -18.65 -14.63 -3.43
N GLY A 126 -17.68 -15.36 -4.00
CA GLY A 126 -17.81 -16.80 -4.21
C GLY A 126 -18.01 -17.60 -2.90
N CYS A 127 -17.50 -17.12 -1.77
CA CYS A 127 -17.81 -17.72 -0.47
C CYS A 127 -19.28 -17.52 -0.07
N GLN A 128 -19.89 -16.37 -0.40
CA GLN A 128 -21.30 -16.11 -0.12
C GLN A 128 -22.20 -17.02 -0.96
N ASP A 129 -21.85 -17.20 -2.24
CA ASP A 129 -22.55 -18.12 -3.13
C ASP A 129 -22.47 -19.56 -2.61
N GLN A 130 -21.29 -20.00 -2.19
CA GLN A 130 -21.12 -21.33 -1.58
C GLN A 130 -21.99 -21.54 -0.33
N ILE A 131 -22.14 -20.51 0.52
CA ILE A 131 -23.03 -20.58 1.69
C ILE A 131 -24.48 -20.69 1.26
N ARG A 132 -24.88 -19.90 0.26
CA ARG A 132 -26.25 -19.88 -0.27
C ARG A 132 -26.65 -21.23 -0.88
N ASP A 133 -25.74 -21.85 -1.63
CA ASP A 133 -25.96 -23.15 -2.27
C ASP A 133 -26.07 -24.31 -1.25
N MET A 134 -25.62 -24.10 -0.01
CA MET A 134 -25.76 -25.08 1.07
C MET A 134 -27.11 -25.01 1.80
N ILE A 135 -27.94 -23.99 1.54
CA ILE A 135 -29.27 -23.86 2.13
C ILE A 135 -30.24 -24.72 1.31
N PRO A 136 -30.91 -25.73 1.91
CA PRO A 136 -31.85 -26.58 1.19
C PRO A 136 -33.05 -25.78 0.64
N ASP A 137 -33.55 -26.19 -0.52
CA ASP A 137 -34.74 -25.60 -1.13
C ASP A 137 -35.94 -25.63 -0.16
N GLY A 138 -36.67 -24.51 -0.08
CA GLY A 138 -37.84 -24.37 0.79
C GLY A 138 -37.55 -24.01 2.26
N VAL A 139 -36.28 -23.91 2.67
CA VAL A 139 -35.90 -23.43 4.01
C VAL A 139 -35.81 -21.90 4.02
N SER A 140 -36.81 -21.24 4.61
CA SER A 140 -36.78 -19.77 4.78
C SER A 140 -36.01 -19.31 6.02
N ARG A 141 -35.91 -20.18 7.03
CA ARG A 141 -35.19 -19.91 8.28
C ARG A 141 -34.37 -21.14 8.68
N PRO A 142 -33.02 -21.07 8.57
CA PRO A 142 -32.14 -22.10 9.09
C PRO A 142 -32.37 -22.32 10.58
N ASP A 143 -32.27 -23.56 11.03
CA ASP A 143 -32.18 -23.86 12.46
C ASP A 143 -30.80 -23.46 13.01
N GLU A 144 -30.64 -23.52 14.33
CA GLU A 144 -29.39 -23.09 15.00
C GLU A 144 -28.18 -23.92 14.55
N ALA A 145 -28.37 -25.24 14.38
CA ALA A 145 -27.32 -26.15 13.95
C ALA A 145 -26.86 -25.85 12.51
N LEU A 146 -27.79 -25.63 11.57
CA LEU A 146 -27.45 -25.21 10.22
C LEU A 146 -26.80 -23.83 10.21
N THR A 147 -27.29 -22.87 10.99
CA THR A 147 -26.70 -21.53 11.09
C THR A 147 -25.24 -21.59 11.52
N ALA A 148 -24.92 -22.32 12.60
CA ALA A 148 -23.55 -22.49 13.08
C ALA A 148 -22.64 -23.15 12.03
N LYS A 149 -23.16 -24.15 11.30
CA LYS A 149 -22.43 -24.80 10.20
C LYS A 149 -22.16 -23.84 9.04
N LEU A 150 -23.15 -23.07 8.60
CA LEU A 150 -23.01 -22.09 7.52
C LEU A 150 -22.00 -20.99 7.88
N GLN A 151 -22.04 -20.50 9.13
CA GLN A 151 -21.05 -19.55 9.64
C GLN A 151 -19.63 -20.13 9.60
N SER A 152 -19.45 -21.34 10.14
CA SER A 152 -18.14 -22.00 10.13
C SER A 152 -17.60 -22.23 8.71
N VAL A 153 -18.45 -22.61 7.76
CA VAL A 153 -18.03 -22.79 6.35
C VAL A 153 -17.64 -21.44 5.74
N GLY A 154 -18.42 -20.40 6.00
CA GLY A 154 -18.13 -19.05 5.53
C GLY A 154 -16.78 -18.53 6.02
N GLU A 155 -16.50 -18.66 7.31
CA GLU A 155 -15.23 -18.24 7.91
C GLU A 155 -14.04 -19.00 7.32
N GLN A 156 -14.18 -20.33 7.13
CA GLN A 156 -13.13 -21.15 6.52
C GLN A 156 -12.89 -20.79 5.05
N CYS A 157 -13.95 -20.48 4.30
CA CYS A 157 -13.82 -20.03 2.92
C CYS A 157 -13.10 -18.68 2.84
N GLN A 158 -13.54 -17.69 3.63
CA GLN A 158 -12.92 -16.36 3.66
C GLN A 158 -11.44 -16.43 4.08
N THR A 159 -11.12 -17.23 5.10
CA THR A 159 -9.73 -17.43 5.54
C THR A 159 -8.85 -17.98 4.43
N ARG A 160 -9.32 -19.02 3.72
CA ARG A 160 -8.61 -19.61 2.58
C ARG A 160 -8.44 -18.62 1.43
N CYS A 161 -9.48 -17.85 1.15
CA CYS A 161 -9.45 -16.80 0.15
C CYS A 161 -8.31 -15.81 0.44
N ILE A 162 -8.22 -15.35 1.68
CA ILE A 162 -7.21 -14.40 2.11
C ILE A 162 -5.80 -15.00 2.09
N GLU A 163 -5.64 -16.24 2.58
CA GLU A 163 -4.35 -16.95 2.51
C GLU A 163 -3.82 -17.05 1.08
N GLN A 164 -4.70 -17.34 0.11
CA GLN A 164 -4.34 -17.38 -1.30
C GLN A 164 -3.86 -16.00 -1.79
N HIS A 165 -4.54 -14.92 -1.40
CA HIS A 165 -4.16 -13.57 -1.80
C HIS A 165 -2.84 -13.11 -1.14
N ILE A 166 -2.58 -13.49 0.11
CA ILE A 166 -1.28 -13.27 0.76
C ILE A 166 -0.16 -13.95 -0.05
N LYS A 167 -0.38 -15.19 -0.52
CA LYS A 167 0.59 -15.92 -1.34
C LYS A 167 0.82 -15.29 -2.72
N MET A 168 -0.11 -14.47 -3.21
CA MET A 168 0.02 -13.75 -4.48
C MET A 168 0.84 -12.45 -4.35
N LEU A 169 0.94 -11.86 -3.16
CA LEU A 169 1.63 -10.58 -2.94
C LEU A 169 3.07 -10.54 -3.51
N PRO A 170 3.92 -11.57 -3.36
CA PRO A 170 5.25 -11.54 -3.97
C PRO A 170 5.22 -11.47 -5.51
N SER A 171 4.19 -12.01 -6.14
CA SER A 171 4.00 -11.88 -7.59
C SER A 171 3.52 -10.49 -7.97
N VAL A 172 2.65 -9.86 -7.15
CA VAL A 172 2.21 -8.48 -7.34
C VAL A 172 3.42 -7.54 -7.23
N GLU A 173 4.24 -7.70 -6.19
CA GLU A 173 5.47 -6.94 -5.98
C GLU A 173 6.39 -7.00 -7.21
N LYS A 174 6.59 -8.21 -7.78
CA LYS A 174 7.39 -8.39 -9.00
C LYS A 174 6.81 -7.64 -10.21
N ARG A 175 5.49 -7.63 -10.39
CA ARG A 175 4.85 -6.90 -11.50
C ARG A 175 4.96 -5.39 -11.32
N VAL A 176 4.77 -4.89 -10.09
CA VAL A 176 4.99 -3.48 -9.77
C VAL A 176 6.43 -3.08 -10.09
N VAL A 177 7.42 -3.85 -9.65
CA VAL A 177 8.84 -3.59 -9.92
C VAL A 177 9.13 -3.61 -11.44
N ALA A 178 8.55 -4.55 -12.18
CA ALA A 178 8.69 -4.60 -13.63
C ALA A 178 8.09 -3.35 -14.31
N GLY A 179 6.90 -2.92 -13.89
CA GLY A 179 6.26 -1.71 -14.41
C GLY A 179 7.04 -0.44 -14.08
N ILE A 180 7.60 -0.33 -12.86
CA ILE A 180 8.51 0.77 -12.49
C ILE A 180 9.70 0.82 -13.45
N LYS A 181 10.38 -0.31 -13.68
CA LYS A 181 11.54 -0.37 -14.58
C LYS A 181 11.20 0.00 -16.02
N GLU A 182 10.03 -0.41 -16.50
CA GLU A 182 9.57 -0.07 -17.84
C GLU A 182 9.30 1.45 -17.97
N VAL A 183 8.66 2.05 -16.98
CA VAL A 183 8.46 3.51 -16.92
C VAL A 183 9.80 4.25 -16.92
N GLU A 184 10.82 3.74 -16.21
CA GLU A 184 12.16 4.34 -16.23
C GLU A 184 12.82 4.24 -17.61
N ARG A 185 12.64 3.13 -18.32
CA ARG A 185 13.17 2.92 -19.67
C ARG A 185 12.56 3.89 -20.68
N GLN A 186 11.26 4.20 -20.54
CA GLN A 186 10.56 5.16 -21.41
C GLN A 186 10.91 6.62 -21.10
N ALA A 187 11.40 6.90 -19.88
CA ALA A 187 11.79 8.24 -19.45
C ALA A 187 13.27 8.59 -19.75
N SER A 188 14.07 7.62 -20.19
CA SER A 188 15.49 7.78 -20.57
C SER A 188 15.62 8.07 -22.05
#